data_AF-A0A7Z8LB28-F1
#
_entry.id   AF-A0A7Z8LB28-F1
#
_cell.length_a   1.000
_cell.length_b   1.000
_cell.length_c   1.000
_cell.angle_alpha   90.00
_cell.angle_beta   90.00
_cell.angle_gamma   90.00
#
_symmetry.space_group_name_H-M   'P 1'
#
loop_
_entity.id
_entity.type
_entity.pdbx_description
1 polymer ?
#
loop_
_entity_poly.entity_id
_entity_poly.type
_entity_poly.pdbx_seq_one_letter_code
_entity_poly.pdbx_strand_id
1 'polypeptide(L)'
;MYRPAAASAGPCAPRGRITDLNIQSFSPADAGRYLVYRHPSVTATKHRRTSSPAVPAPSGPGFAFIPGIHERRPAVPNSAEGVTTTVANITVDTLIRGPIEVEEDRLISFVAPLLGFEDCQRFLIYQTKPGPLFWLQAVERKEVAFALLMPFAVGLDPDYDISTQDLEELGTTDLGAVSVYTVVTLAADPTQSTTNLRAPILVAGNRGVQMIYDNEALDLRYPLSALLKGG
;
A
#
# COMPACT_ATOMS: atom_id res chain seq x y z
N MET A 1 6.49 -28.38 38.86
CA MET A 1 7.41 -28.51 37.71
C MET A 1 6.56 -28.71 36.47
N TYR A 2 6.37 -27.65 35.69
CA TYR A 2 5.57 -27.66 34.46
C TYR A 2 6.54 -27.64 33.28
N ARG A 3 6.47 -28.65 32.39
CA ARG A 3 7.19 -28.68 31.10
C ARG A 3 6.20 -28.22 30.02
N PRO A 4 6.50 -27.18 29.23
CA PRO A 4 5.65 -26.84 28.10
C PRO A 4 5.91 -27.79 26.91
N ALA A 5 4.83 -28.10 26.21
CA ALA A 5 4.80 -28.92 25.01
C ALA A 5 5.36 -28.16 23.79
N ALA A 6 6.02 -28.90 22.91
CA ALA A 6 6.53 -28.42 21.64
C ALA A 6 5.36 -28.10 20.69
N ALA A 7 5.27 -26.85 20.25
CA ALA A 7 4.44 -26.46 19.12
C ALA A 7 5.22 -26.77 17.82
N SER A 8 4.63 -27.63 17.00
CA SER A 8 5.12 -28.00 15.68
C SER A 8 5.12 -26.79 14.74
N ALA A 9 6.30 -26.41 14.26
CA ALA A 9 6.46 -25.46 13.17
C ALA A 9 5.89 -26.07 11.87
N GLY A 10 4.86 -25.43 11.30
CA GLY A 10 4.44 -25.67 9.92
C GLY A 10 5.51 -25.20 8.93
N PRO A 11 5.46 -25.66 7.66
CA PRO A 11 6.53 -25.41 6.70
C PRO A 11 6.65 -23.92 6.39
N CYS A 12 7.78 -23.36 6.83
CA CYS A 12 8.27 -22.05 6.44
C CYS A 12 8.38 -21.99 4.91
N ALA A 13 7.72 -21.00 4.30
CA ALA A 13 7.88 -20.68 2.89
C ALA A 13 9.37 -20.51 2.55
N PRO A 14 9.84 -20.96 1.37
CA PRO A 14 11.25 -20.93 1.05
C PRO A 14 11.78 -19.49 1.08
N ARG A 15 12.76 -19.23 1.95
CA ARG A 15 13.59 -18.01 1.92
C ARG A 15 14.19 -17.91 0.52
N GLY A 16 13.65 -16.99 -0.29
CA GLY A 16 14.19 -16.68 -1.61
C GLY A 16 15.68 -16.34 -1.49
N ARG A 17 16.49 -16.96 -2.36
CA ARG A 17 17.94 -16.81 -2.35
C ARG A 17 18.29 -15.40 -2.87
N ILE A 18 19.25 -14.74 -2.24
CA ILE A 18 19.71 -13.35 -2.51
C ILE A 18 20.17 -13.11 -3.97
N THR A 19 20.34 -14.15 -4.77
CA THR A 19 20.82 -14.08 -6.17
C THR A 19 19.79 -13.67 -7.21
N ASP A 20 18.49 -13.55 -6.86
CA ASP A 20 17.41 -13.23 -7.83
C ASP A 20 17.08 -11.73 -7.93
N LEU A 21 17.89 -10.85 -7.35
CA LEU A 21 17.86 -9.41 -7.65
C LEU A 21 18.43 -9.19 -9.06
N ASN A 22 17.64 -9.52 -10.09
CA ASN A 22 17.99 -9.20 -11.48
C ASN A 22 17.81 -7.70 -11.74
N ILE A 23 18.66 -6.87 -11.11
CA ILE A 23 18.76 -5.42 -11.35
C ILE A 23 19.16 -5.16 -12.82
N GLN A 24 19.70 -6.16 -13.54
CA GLN A 24 19.95 -6.09 -14.99
C GLN A 24 18.69 -6.26 -15.86
N SER A 25 17.53 -6.50 -15.26
CA SER A 25 16.27 -6.64 -16.01
C SER A 25 15.63 -5.30 -16.41
N PHE A 26 16.28 -4.18 -16.07
CA PHE A 26 16.06 -2.87 -16.68
C PHE A 26 16.66 -2.86 -18.08
N SER A 27 15.81 -2.87 -19.11
CA SER A 27 16.25 -2.55 -20.45
C SER A 27 16.72 -1.08 -20.48
N PRO A 28 17.93 -0.77 -20.97
CA PRO A 28 18.40 0.61 -21.14
C PRO A 28 17.48 1.46 -22.02
N ALA A 29 16.64 0.82 -22.84
CA ALA A 29 15.66 1.49 -23.70
C ALA A 29 14.50 2.16 -22.92
N ASP A 30 14.28 1.78 -21.66
CA ASP A 30 13.19 2.31 -20.84
C ASP A 30 13.64 3.41 -19.88
N ALA A 31 14.95 3.59 -19.66
CA ALA A 31 15.51 4.57 -18.72
C ALA A 31 15.09 6.02 -19.02
N GLY A 32 14.76 6.35 -20.27
CA GLY A 32 14.27 7.66 -20.70
C GLY A 32 12.75 7.87 -20.59
N ARG A 33 11.99 6.86 -20.11
CA ARG A 33 10.53 6.90 -20.00
C ARG A 33 10.00 6.97 -18.57
N TYR A 34 10.88 6.85 -17.58
CA TYR A 34 10.48 6.95 -16.18
C TYR A 34 10.40 8.42 -15.78
N LEU A 35 9.23 8.85 -15.31
CA LEU A 35 9.10 10.10 -14.56
C LEU A 35 9.91 9.95 -13.26
N VAL A 36 11.18 10.33 -13.32
CA VAL A 36 11.94 10.68 -12.13
C VAL A 36 11.40 12.02 -11.69
N TYR A 37 10.38 12.02 -10.83
CA TYR A 37 9.88 13.25 -10.22
C TYR A 37 11.01 13.86 -9.38
N ARG A 38 11.59 14.95 -9.88
CA ARG A 38 12.45 15.84 -9.11
C ARG A 38 11.58 16.99 -8.62
N HIS A 39 11.19 16.95 -7.34
CA HIS A 39 10.50 18.07 -6.72
C HIS A 39 11.40 19.33 -6.77
N PRO A 40 10.94 20.48 -7.29
CA PRO A 40 11.61 21.76 -7.10
C PRO A 40 11.38 22.22 -5.65
N SER A 41 12.45 22.48 -4.91
CA SER A 41 12.45 22.89 -3.50
C SER A 41 11.32 23.89 -3.16
N VAL A 42 10.40 23.51 -2.26
CA VAL A 42 9.42 24.44 -1.70
C VAL A 42 9.87 24.84 -0.30
N THR A 43 10.33 26.08 -0.19
CA THR A 43 10.47 26.82 1.07
C THR A 43 9.09 27.06 1.69
N ALA A 44 8.78 26.34 2.76
CA ALA A 44 7.54 26.51 3.52
C ALA A 44 7.56 27.82 4.33
N THR A 45 6.72 28.78 3.95
CA THR A 45 6.40 29.96 4.76
C THR A 45 5.13 29.67 5.56
N LYS A 46 5.29 29.55 6.88
CA LYS A 46 4.25 29.15 7.83
C LYS A 46 3.29 30.31 8.13
N HIS A 47 2.09 30.31 7.56
CA HIS A 47 0.98 31.15 8.05
C HIS A 47 0.01 30.32 8.89
N ARG A 48 0.08 30.54 10.20
CA ARG A 48 -0.86 30.05 11.21
C ARG A 48 -2.20 30.78 11.05
N ARG A 49 -3.30 30.05 10.83
CA ARG A 49 -4.66 30.54 11.08
C ARG A 49 -5.29 29.77 12.23
N THR A 50 -6.01 30.54 13.04
CA THR A 50 -6.61 30.23 14.33
C THR A 50 -7.95 29.50 14.19
N SER A 51 -8.28 28.75 15.24
CA SER A 51 -9.50 27.98 15.49
C SER A 51 -10.77 28.83 15.67
N SER A 52 -11.93 28.25 15.36
CA SER A 52 -13.24 28.64 15.94
C SER A 52 -14.29 27.52 15.81
N PRO A 53 -15.34 27.51 16.67
CA PRO A 53 -15.86 26.29 17.28
C PRO A 53 -17.23 25.77 16.76
N ALA A 54 -17.63 24.65 17.37
CA ALA A 54 -18.72 23.72 17.09
C ALA A 54 -20.16 24.28 17.02
N VAL A 55 -21.00 23.55 16.28
CA VAL A 55 -22.46 23.75 16.11
C VAL A 55 -23.21 22.67 16.92
N PRO A 56 -24.28 23.01 17.68
CA PRO A 56 -25.07 22.03 18.41
C PRO A 56 -26.21 21.44 17.56
N ALA A 57 -26.56 20.19 17.87
CA ALA A 57 -27.63 19.40 17.26
C ALA A 57 -29.04 19.81 17.74
N PRO A 58 -30.08 19.71 16.88
CA PRO A 58 -31.46 19.89 17.32
C PRO A 58 -32.09 18.61 17.86
N SER A 59 -32.89 18.78 18.91
CA SER A 59 -33.78 17.81 19.54
C SER A 59 -35.21 17.96 19.01
N GLY A 60 -35.92 16.84 18.83
CA GLY A 60 -37.33 16.80 18.44
C GLY A 60 -37.93 15.39 18.52
N PRO A 61 -39.26 15.24 18.74
CA PRO A 61 -39.81 14.25 19.66
C PRO A 61 -40.41 12.99 19.00
N GLY A 62 -40.60 11.96 19.83
CA GLY A 62 -40.86 10.58 19.41
C GLY A 62 -42.31 10.21 19.13
N PHE A 63 -42.52 8.90 18.92
CA PHE A 63 -43.84 8.28 18.83
C PHE A 63 -43.86 6.85 19.41
N ALA A 64 -44.94 6.66 20.15
CA ALA A 64 -45.57 5.49 20.78
C ALA A 64 -45.10 4.05 20.46
N PHE A 65 -44.93 3.29 21.54
CA PHE A 65 -44.79 1.83 21.59
C PHE A 65 -46.18 1.19 21.75
N ILE A 66 -46.57 0.28 20.84
CA ILE A 66 -47.79 -0.55 20.95
C ILE A 66 -47.36 -1.99 21.29
N PRO A 67 -47.85 -2.61 22.37
CA PRO A 67 -47.49 -3.98 22.71
C PRO A 67 -48.46 -5.00 22.09
N GLY A 68 -47.92 -6.11 21.59
CA GLY A 68 -48.64 -7.38 21.45
C GLY A 68 -49.18 -7.71 20.07
N ILE A 69 -48.40 -8.47 19.30
CA ILE A 69 -48.94 -9.47 18.36
C ILE A 69 -48.01 -10.67 18.35
N HIS A 70 -48.57 -11.80 18.77
CA HIS A 70 -47.94 -13.08 18.95
C HIS A 70 -48.34 -13.92 17.73
N GLU A 71 -47.54 -13.98 16.68
CA GLU A 71 -47.91 -14.77 15.49
C GLU A 71 -46.73 -15.46 14.81
N ARG A 72 -46.62 -16.75 15.14
CA ARG A 72 -46.36 -17.90 14.25
C ARG A 72 -45.22 -17.74 13.23
N ARG A 73 -44.09 -18.33 13.62
CA ARG A 73 -42.99 -18.80 12.78
C ARG A 73 -43.53 -19.75 11.67
N PRO A 74 -43.40 -19.42 10.37
CA PRO A 74 -43.33 -20.44 9.34
C PRO A 74 -41.87 -20.89 9.20
N ALA A 75 -41.67 -22.20 9.11
CA ALA A 75 -40.40 -22.75 8.65
C ALA A 75 -40.20 -22.35 7.18
N VAL A 76 -39.04 -21.78 6.86
CA VAL A 76 -38.59 -21.56 5.49
C VAL A 76 -37.35 -22.42 5.28
N PRO A 77 -37.29 -23.23 4.21
CA PRO A 77 -36.27 -24.25 4.02
C PRO A 77 -34.89 -23.67 3.70
N ASN A 78 -33.90 -24.48 4.03
CA ASN A 78 -32.50 -24.41 3.66
C ASN A 78 -32.31 -23.95 2.21
N SER A 79 -31.67 -22.81 2.01
CA SER A 79 -31.04 -22.43 0.74
C SER A 79 -29.92 -21.48 1.09
N ALA A 80 -28.71 -22.03 1.20
CA ALA A 80 -27.49 -21.25 1.12
C ALA A 80 -27.44 -20.66 -0.30
N GLU A 81 -28.07 -19.50 -0.48
CA GLU A 81 -27.73 -18.61 -1.58
C GLU A 81 -26.30 -18.17 -1.32
N GLY A 82 -25.36 -18.80 -2.02
CA GLY A 82 -24.02 -18.25 -2.15
C GLY A 82 -24.17 -16.85 -2.72
N VAL A 83 -23.95 -15.84 -1.87
CA VAL A 83 -23.81 -14.45 -2.28
C VAL A 83 -22.68 -14.44 -3.30
N THR A 84 -23.04 -14.45 -4.57
CA THR A 84 -22.09 -14.28 -5.66
C THR A 84 -21.89 -12.78 -5.74
N THR A 85 -20.98 -12.26 -4.90
CA THR A 85 -20.55 -10.86 -5.01
C THR A 85 -20.01 -10.69 -6.41
N THR A 86 -20.79 -10.04 -7.28
CA THR A 86 -20.34 -9.67 -8.61
C THR A 86 -19.35 -8.54 -8.40
N VAL A 87 -18.07 -8.86 -8.33
CA VAL A 87 -17.00 -7.86 -8.25
C VAL A 87 -16.92 -7.20 -9.63
N ALA A 88 -17.07 -5.88 -9.68
CA ALA A 88 -16.92 -5.15 -10.92
C ALA A 88 -15.48 -5.26 -11.41
N ASN A 89 -15.29 -5.58 -12.68
CA ASN A 89 -13.98 -5.57 -13.33
C ASN A 89 -13.78 -4.22 -14.02
N ILE A 90 -12.56 -3.69 -13.90
CA ILE A 90 -12.12 -2.46 -14.54
C ILE A 90 -10.84 -2.71 -15.32
N THR A 91 -10.70 -2.06 -16.47
CA THR A 91 -9.46 -2.04 -17.23
C THR A 91 -8.62 -0.84 -16.81
N VAL A 92 -7.41 -1.09 -16.32
CA VAL A 92 -6.42 -0.06 -15.96
C VAL A 92 -5.36 0.02 -17.05
N ASP A 93 -5.21 1.19 -17.66
CA ASP A 93 -4.14 1.47 -18.61
C ASP A 93 -2.81 1.65 -17.90
N THR A 94 -1.85 0.73 -18.10
CA THR A 94 -0.54 0.83 -17.45
C THR A 94 0.55 1.31 -18.37
N LEU A 95 1.53 1.99 -17.79
CA LEU A 95 2.69 2.51 -18.50
C LEU A 95 3.56 1.38 -19.09
N ILE A 96 3.75 0.30 -18.32
CA ILE A 96 4.76 -0.73 -18.62
C ILE A 96 4.15 -2.00 -19.21
N ARG A 97 2.96 -2.41 -18.77
CA ARG A 97 2.35 -3.70 -19.16
C ARG A 97 1.23 -3.57 -20.18
N GLY A 98 0.84 -2.34 -20.53
CA GLY A 98 -0.37 -2.07 -21.31
C GLY A 98 -1.64 -2.20 -20.46
N PRO A 99 -2.83 -2.31 -21.07
CA PRO A 99 -4.08 -2.44 -20.33
C PRO A 99 -4.14 -3.75 -19.53
N ILE A 100 -4.64 -3.67 -18.30
CA ILE A 100 -4.83 -4.81 -17.41
C ILE A 100 -6.28 -4.81 -16.92
N GLU A 101 -6.97 -5.93 -17.06
CA GLU A 101 -8.24 -6.14 -16.36
C GLU A 101 -7.99 -6.60 -14.93
N VAL A 102 -8.61 -5.90 -13.96
CA VAL A 102 -8.54 -6.21 -12.54
C VAL A 102 -9.92 -6.03 -11.90
N GLU A 103 -10.15 -6.75 -10.81
CA GLU A 103 -11.29 -6.52 -9.93
C GLU A 103 -11.11 -5.17 -9.22
N GLU A 104 -12.19 -4.39 -9.10
CA GLU A 104 -12.15 -3.04 -8.53
C GLU A 104 -11.69 -3.04 -7.06
N ASP A 105 -11.95 -4.11 -6.32
CA ASP A 105 -11.52 -4.28 -4.93
C ASP A 105 -10.00 -4.46 -4.76
N ARG A 106 -9.28 -4.78 -5.84
CA ARG A 106 -7.81 -4.82 -5.86
C ARG A 106 -7.17 -3.45 -6.04
N LEU A 107 -7.94 -2.43 -6.36
CA LEU A 107 -7.44 -1.06 -6.44
C LEU A 107 -7.19 -0.51 -5.04
N ILE A 108 -6.00 0.03 -4.84
CA ILE A 108 -5.60 0.65 -3.58
C ILE A 108 -6.02 2.10 -3.62
N SER A 109 -6.89 2.49 -2.68
CA SER A 109 -7.27 3.88 -2.45
C SER A 109 -6.34 4.50 -1.42
N PHE A 110 -5.68 5.59 -1.78
CA PHE A 110 -4.80 6.30 -0.87
C PHE A 110 -5.62 7.15 0.11
N VAL A 111 -5.40 6.93 1.41
CA VAL A 111 -6.15 7.59 2.50
C VAL A 111 -5.80 9.07 2.61
N ALA A 112 -4.58 9.41 2.22
CA ALA A 112 -4.10 10.76 1.96
C ALA A 112 -3.42 10.77 0.58
N PRO A 113 -3.57 11.84 -0.21
CA PRO A 113 -2.98 11.88 -1.54
C PRO A 113 -1.46 11.67 -1.52
N LEU A 114 -0.95 10.97 -2.53
CA LEU A 114 0.49 10.79 -2.70
C LEU A 114 1.13 12.17 -2.98
N LEU A 115 2.22 12.50 -2.28
CA LEU A 115 2.81 13.84 -2.33
C LEU A 115 3.22 14.22 -3.77
N GLY A 116 2.68 15.33 -4.28
CA GLY A 116 2.93 15.80 -5.66
C GLY A 116 2.08 15.12 -6.74
N PHE A 117 1.12 14.28 -6.33
CA PHE A 117 0.16 13.57 -7.20
C PHE A 117 -1.25 13.63 -6.61
N GLU A 118 -1.69 14.82 -6.23
CA GLU A 118 -2.97 15.05 -5.55
C GLU A 118 -4.20 14.69 -6.40
N ASP A 119 -4.01 14.62 -7.73
CA ASP A 119 -4.98 14.21 -8.73
C ASP A 119 -5.11 12.68 -8.87
N CYS A 120 -4.18 11.90 -8.31
CA CYS A 120 -4.17 10.45 -8.36
C CYS A 120 -4.54 9.86 -6.99
N GLN A 121 -5.71 9.21 -6.91
CA GLN A 121 -6.23 8.68 -5.64
C GLN A 121 -6.24 7.16 -5.59
N ARG A 122 -6.31 6.50 -6.74
CA ARG A 122 -6.39 5.05 -6.83
C ARG A 122 -5.22 4.50 -7.60
N PHE A 123 -4.66 3.41 -7.09
CA PHE A 123 -3.49 2.79 -7.68
C PHE A 123 -3.63 1.28 -7.77
N LEU A 124 -3.04 0.71 -8.81
CA LEU A 124 -2.86 -0.72 -8.95
C LEU A 124 -1.41 -1.08 -8.61
N ILE A 125 -1.22 -1.99 -7.65
CA ILE A 125 0.07 -2.64 -7.45
C ILE A 125 0.13 -3.92 -8.29
N TYR A 126 1.15 -4.05 -9.13
CA TYR A 126 1.36 -5.27 -9.92
C TYR A 126 2.84 -5.55 -10.18
N GLN A 127 3.13 -6.75 -10.66
CA GLN A 127 4.48 -7.15 -11.07
C GLN A 127 4.53 -7.44 -12.57
N THR A 128 5.69 -7.18 -13.17
CA THR A 128 6.02 -7.62 -14.54
C THR A 128 6.84 -8.90 -14.53
N LYS A 129 7.57 -9.16 -13.45
CA LYS A 129 8.40 -10.35 -13.24
C LYS A 129 8.30 -10.77 -11.76
N PRO A 130 8.44 -12.07 -11.43
CA PRO A 130 8.58 -12.51 -10.05
C PRO A 130 9.78 -11.83 -9.37
N GLY A 131 9.65 -11.51 -8.08
CA GLY A 131 10.72 -10.91 -7.30
C GLY A 131 10.22 -9.85 -6.31
N PRO A 132 11.13 -9.03 -5.75
CA PRO A 132 10.79 -8.02 -4.74
C PRO A 132 10.34 -6.68 -5.35
N LEU A 133 10.33 -6.56 -6.68
CA LEU A 133 9.99 -5.34 -7.41
C LEU A 133 8.54 -5.36 -7.87
N PHE A 134 7.90 -4.20 -7.72
CA PHE A 134 6.50 -3.97 -8.06
C PHE A 134 6.35 -2.64 -8.80
N TRP A 135 5.19 -2.44 -9.40
CA TRP A 135 4.78 -1.19 -10.01
C TRP A 135 3.56 -0.68 -9.27
N LEU A 136 3.56 0.62 -8.93
CA LEU A 136 2.41 1.35 -8.45
C LEU A 136 1.91 2.24 -9.58
N GLN A 137 0.83 1.83 -10.23
CA GLN A 137 0.26 2.54 -11.38
C GLN A 137 -0.98 3.32 -10.95
N ALA A 138 -1.01 4.62 -11.25
CA ALA A 138 -2.21 5.42 -11.04
C ALA A 138 -3.31 4.99 -12.03
N VAL A 139 -4.55 4.89 -11.53
CA VAL A 139 -5.72 4.57 -12.37
C VAL A 139 -6.15 5.80 -13.17
N GLU A 140 -6.03 6.99 -12.60
CA GLU A 140 -6.44 8.24 -13.24
C GLU A 140 -5.49 8.68 -14.37
N ARG A 141 -4.20 8.31 -14.28
CA ARG A 141 -3.16 8.77 -15.22
C ARG A 141 -2.18 7.67 -15.58
N LYS A 142 -2.24 7.22 -16.83
CA LYS A 142 -1.36 6.19 -17.37
C LYS A 142 0.13 6.52 -17.20
N GLU A 143 0.51 7.78 -17.35
CA GLU A 143 1.90 8.23 -17.28
C GLU A 143 2.46 8.19 -15.85
N VAL A 144 1.60 8.12 -14.83
CA VAL A 144 1.99 8.10 -13.43
C VAL A 144 2.15 6.66 -12.96
N ALA A 145 3.39 6.18 -12.95
CA ALA A 145 3.75 4.88 -12.42
C ALA A 145 5.07 4.95 -11.65
N PHE A 146 5.14 4.25 -10.50
CA PHE A 146 6.35 4.20 -9.66
C PHE A 146 6.88 2.78 -9.58
N ALA A 147 8.20 2.65 -9.64
CA ALA A 147 8.86 1.40 -9.27
C ALA A 147 8.88 1.30 -7.74
N LEU A 148 8.44 0.16 -7.22
CA LEU A 148 8.40 -0.15 -5.81
C LEU A 148 9.32 -1.32 -5.49
N LEU A 149 9.86 -1.32 -4.28
CA LEU A 149 10.65 -2.41 -3.71
C LEU A 149 10.06 -2.80 -2.35
N MET A 150 9.86 -4.09 -2.11
CA MET A 150 9.62 -4.62 -0.76
C MET A 150 10.96 -4.73 0.00
N PRO A 151 11.26 -3.85 0.97
CA PRO A 151 12.57 -3.80 1.62
C PRO A 151 12.91 -5.10 2.38
N PHE A 152 11.95 -5.63 3.14
CA PHE A 152 12.16 -6.85 3.93
C PHE A 152 12.44 -8.09 3.06
N ALA A 153 11.91 -8.13 1.83
CA ALA A 153 12.15 -9.22 0.89
C ALA A 153 13.59 -9.26 0.36
N VAL A 154 14.34 -8.16 0.48
CA VAL A 154 15.74 -8.04 0.05
C VAL A 154 16.73 -7.93 1.21
N GLY A 155 16.29 -8.23 2.43
CA GLY A 155 17.13 -8.16 3.62
C GLY A 155 17.39 -6.74 4.14
N LEU A 156 16.63 -5.75 3.67
CA LEU A 156 16.57 -4.44 4.33
C LEU A 156 15.57 -4.51 5.47
N ASP A 157 16.02 -4.12 6.66
CA ASP A 157 15.21 -4.11 7.87
C ASP A 157 15.17 -2.69 8.48
N PRO A 158 14.55 -1.71 7.77
CA PRO A 158 14.36 -0.37 8.31
C PRO A 158 13.40 -0.41 9.49
N ASP A 159 13.77 0.28 10.57
CA ASP A 159 12.93 0.42 11.76
C ASP A 159 11.85 1.49 11.54
N TYR A 160 10.66 1.05 11.16
CA TYR A 160 9.49 1.92 10.96
C TYR A 160 8.60 1.90 12.20
N ASP A 161 8.43 3.06 12.83
CA ASP A 161 7.47 3.26 13.91
C ASP A 161 6.07 3.49 13.32
N ILE A 162 5.26 2.42 13.29
CA ILE A 162 3.87 2.45 12.79
C ILE A 162 2.94 2.49 13.99
N SER A 163 2.27 3.62 14.20
CA SER A 163 1.37 3.81 15.33
C SER A 163 0.04 3.09 15.14
N THR A 164 -0.71 2.90 16.23
CA THR A 164 -2.07 2.35 16.16
C THR A 164 -3.01 3.24 15.34
N GLN A 165 -2.79 4.56 15.35
CA GLN A 165 -3.56 5.49 14.55
C GLN A 165 -3.31 5.27 13.05
N ASP A 166 -2.07 5.03 12.63
CA ASP A 166 -1.74 4.76 11.22
C ASP A 166 -2.41 3.46 10.74
N LEU A 167 -2.45 2.43 11.61
CA LEU A 167 -3.16 1.18 11.33
C LEU A 167 -4.67 1.40 11.18
N GLU A 168 -5.27 2.20 12.08
CA GLU A 168 -6.68 2.58 12.01
C GLU A 168 -7.01 3.32 10.70
N GLU A 169 -6.15 4.25 10.27
CA GLU A 169 -6.31 4.95 8.99
C GLU A 169 -6.24 4.00 7.78
N LEU A 170 -5.37 3.00 7.86
CA LEU A 170 -5.28 1.88 6.91
C LEU A 170 -6.44 0.86 7.03
N GLY A 171 -7.31 1.00 8.03
CA GLY A 171 -8.46 0.11 8.24
C GLY A 171 -8.09 -1.27 8.76
N THR A 172 -6.95 -1.41 9.45
CA THR A 172 -6.50 -2.68 10.05
C THR A 172 -6.09 -2.45 11.51
N THR A 173 -6.07 -3.50 12.31
CA THR A 173 -5.42 -3.54 13.63
C THR A 173 -4.26 -4.53 13.67
N ASP A 174 -4.06 -5.27 12.56
CA ASP A 174 -3.02 -6.28 12.42
C ASP A 174 -1.86 -5.71 11.61
N LEU A 175 -0.72 -5.53 12.27
CA LEU A 175 0.53 -5.11 11.64
C LEU A 175 1.02 -6.13 10.60
N GLY A 176 0.72 -7.44 10.80
CA GLY A 176 1.08 -8.49 9.87
C GLY A 176 0.34 -8.42 8.53
N ALA A 177 -0.79 -7.72 8.48
CA ALA A 177 -1.55 -7.47 7.26
C ALA A 177 -1.01 -6.27 6.44
N VAL A 178 -0.07 -5.50 7.01
CA VAL A 178 0.51 -4.32 6.35
C VAL A 178 1.68 -4.73 5.46
N SER A 179 1.53 -4.48 4.18
CA SER A 179 2.62 -4.56 3.21
C SER A 179 3.39 -3.25 3.15
N VAL A 180 4.72 -3.33 3.18
CA VAL A 180 5.60 -2.16 3.13
C VAL A 180 6.34 -2.13 1.80
N TYR A 181 6.27 -0.98 1.13
CA TYR A 181 6.96 -0.70 -0.12
C TYR A 181 7.80 0.55 0.00
N THR A 182 8.91 0.61 -0.73
CA THR A 182 9.76 1.79 -0.85
C THR A 182 9.84 2.21 -2.31
N VAL A 183 9.84 3.53 -2.56
CA VAL A 183 9.84 4.05 -3.93
C VAL A 183 11.27 4.04 -4.48
N VAL A 184 11.45 3.38 -5.61
CA VAL A 184 12.74 3.25 -6.30
C VAL A 184 12.91 4.38 -7.31
N THR A 185 14.04 5.09 -7.21
CA THR A 185 14.52 5.97 -8.26
C THR A 185 15.41 5.18 -9.21
N LEU A 186 14.91 4.95 -10.42
CA LEU A 186 15.61 4.24 -11.47
C LEU A 186 16.63 5.15 -12.16
N ALA A 187 17.86 4.67 -12.25
CA ALA A 187 18.93 5.34 -13.00
C ALA A 187 19.14 4.65 -14.36
N ALA A 188 19.78 5.36 -15.30
CA ALA A 188 20.13 4.80 -16.61
C ALA A 188 21.08 3.61 -16.48
N ASP A 189 22.02 3.68 -15.54
CA ASP A 189 22.76 2.52 -15.03
C ASP A 189 21.98 1.94 -13.85
N PRO A 190 21.42 0.72 -13.96
CA PRO A 190 20.64 0.10 -12.90
C PRO A 190 21.39 -0.04 -11.58
N THR A 191 22.72 -0.14 -11.60
CA THR A 191 23.55 -0.23 -10.39
C THR A 191 23.58 1.06 -9.57
N GLN A 192 23.21 2.18 -10.18
CA GLN A 192 23.09 3.50 -9.55
C GLN A 192 21.66 3.80 -9.09
N SER A 193 20.73 2.85 -9.23
CA SER A 193 19.37 3.01 -8.73
C SER A 193 19.36 3.06 -7.20
N THR A 194 18.44 3.84 -6.65
CA THR A 194 18.30 4.04 -5.21
C THR A 194 16.87 3.79 -4.78
N THR A 195 16.65 3.44 -3.51
CA THR A 195 15.31 3.40 -2.91
C THR A 195 15.21 4.43 -1.79
N ASN A 196 14.01 4.99 -1.62
CA ASN A 196 13.71 5.93 -0.55
C ASN A 196 13.18 5.19 0.68
N LEU A 197 14.02 5.07 1.72
CA LEU A 197 13.64 4.46 3.00
C LEU A 197 12.94 5.45 3.94
N ARG A 198 12.95 6.76 3.66
CA ARG A 198 12.28 7.76 4.52
C ARG A 198 10.79 7.88 4.24
N ALA A 199 10.35 7.53 3.03
CA ALA A 199 8.97 7.69 2.63
C ALA A 199 8.35 6.39 2.08
N PRO A 200 8.18 5.35 2.93
CA PRO A 200 7.58 4.11 2.49
C PRO A 200 6.08 4.30 2.21
N ILE A 201 5.57 3.41 1.36
CA ILE A 201 4.15 3.23 1.10
C ILE A 201 3.69 2.01 1.89
N LEU A 202 2.76 2.22 2.81
CA LEU A 202 2.10 1.17 3.57
C LEU A 202 0.79 0.83 2.90
N VAL A 203 0.48 -0.46 2.76
CA VAL A 203 -0.76 -0.95 2.15
C VAL A 203 -1.37 -2.04 3.02
N ALA A 204 -2.66 -1.93 3.33
CA ALA A 204 -3.44 -2.98 3.98
C ALA A 204 -4.79 -3.12 3.27
N GLY A 205 -5.09 -4.32 2.77
CA GLY A 205 -6.27 -4.54 1.93
C GLY A 205 -6.26 -3.63 0.70
N ASN A 206 -7.29 -2.79 0.57
CA ASN A 206 -7.45 -1.83 -0.52
C ASN A 206 -7.14 -0.37 -0.10
N ARG A 207 -6.43 -0.17 1.02
CA ARG A 207 -6.04 1.16 1.52
C ARG A 207 -4.53 1.31 1.52
N GLY A 208 -4.06 2.49 1.12
CA GLY A 208 -2.65 2.84 1.09
C GLY A 208 -2.36 4.20 1.71
N VAL A 209 -1.16 4.38 2.24
CA VAL A 209 -0.66 5.68 2.72
C VAL A 209 0.83 5.80 2.46
N GLN A 210 1.29 7.00 2.11
CA GLN A 210 2.71 7.32 2.11
C GLN A 210 3.08 7.93 3.46
N MET A 211 3.87 7.21 4.24
CA MET A 211 4.42 7.73 5.50
C MET A 211 5.66 8.56 5.19
N ILE A 212 5.93 9.60 5.98
CA ILE A 212 7.15 10.40 5.87
C ILE A 212 7.82 10.41 7.24
N TYR A 213 8.98 9.77 7.33
CA TYR A 213 9.79 9.72 8.54
C TYR A 213 10.88 10.79 8.50
N ASP A 214 10.95 11.61 9.54
CA ASP A 214 12.04 12.58 9.77
C ASP A 214 13.15 11.94 10.62
N ASN A 215 13.60 10.75 10.21
CA ASN A 215 14.65 9.99 10.88
C ASN A 215 15.90 9.95 9.98
N GLU A 216 17.03 10.43 10.49
CA GLU A 216 18.29 10.44 9.75
C GLU A 216 18.87 9.04 9.50
N ALA A 217 18.50 8.05 10.33
CA ALA A 217 18.92 6.65 10.16
C ALA A 217 18.29 5.99 8.92
N LEU A 218 17.20 6.55 8.39
CA LEU A 218 16.57 6.09 7.16
C LEU A 218 17.18 6.87 5.98
N ASP A 219 17.75 6.15 5.01
CA ASP A 219 18.35 6.79 3.85
C ASP A 219 17.30 7.25 2.84
N LEU A 220 17.35 8.54 2.46
CA LEU A 220 16.51 9.08 1.38
C LEU A 220 16.87 8.46 0.02
N ARG A 221 18.13 8.05 -0.16
CA ARG A 221 18.69 7.48 -1.38
C ARG A 221 19.58 6.29 -1.06
N TYR A 222 18.98 5.21 -0.56
CA TYR A 222 19.71 3.97 -0.28
C TYR A 222 20.12 3.30 -1.61
N PRO A 223 21.42 3.09 -1.88
CA PRO A 223 21.88 2.51 -3.15
C PRO A 223 21.53 1.02 -3.24
N LEU A 224 20.80 0.62 -4.29
CA LEU A 224 20.43 -0.78 -4.49
C LEU A 224 21.65 -1.68 -4.76
N SER A 225 22.75 -1.12 -5.27
CA SER A 225 24.01 -1.85 -5.42
C SER A 225 24.63 -2.30 -4.08
N ALA A 226 24.25 -1.71 -2.94
CA ALA A 226 24.67 -2.21 -1.63
C ALA A 226 24.09 -3.61 -1.35
N LEU A 227 22.92 -3.94 -1.91
CA LEU A 227 22.29 -5.26 -1.77
C LEU A 227 23.05 -6.36 -2.51
N LEU A 228 23.82 -5.99 -3.55
CA LEU A 228 24.61 -6.94 -4.34
C LEU A 228 25.91 -7.36 -3.65
N LYS A 229 26.37 -6.59 -2.65
CA LYS A 229 27.69 -6.76 -2.01
C LYS A 229 27.64 -7.58 -0.71
N GLY A 230 26.45 -8.02 -0.28
CA GLY A 230 26.23 -8.71 0.99
C GLY A 230 26.08 -10.24 0.90
N GLY A 231 26.71 -10.88 -0.10
CA GLY A 231 26.67 -12.34 -0.32
C GLY A 231 27.89 -13.07 0.23
#